data_AF-A0A496TC53-F1
#
_entry.id   AF-A0A496TC53-F1
#
_cell.length_a   1.000
_cell.length_b   1.000
_cell.length_c   1.000
_cell.angle_alpha   90.00
_cell.angle_beta   90.00
_cell.angle_gamma   90.00
#
_symmetry.space_group_name_H-M   'P 1'
#
loop_
_entity.id
_entity.type
_entity.pdbx_description
1 polymer ?
#
loop_
_entity_poly.entity_id
_entity_poly.type
_entity_poly.pdbx_seq_one_letter_code
_entity_poly.pdbx_strand_id
1 'polypeptide(L)' 'FKPWLPEKWEKLEFKVKWWGETLNVAITHETVELKLETTDPTRTVEVNIAQRVWRVKGGETCVISVCSQ' A
#
# COMPACT_ATOMS: atom_id res chain seq x y z
N PHE A 1 6.19 -4.23 5.73
CA PHE A 1 6.67 -5.21 4.72
C PHE A 1 7.74 -4.57 3.84
N LYS A 2 8.55 -5.37 3.15
CA LYS A 2 9.54 -4.89 2.16
C LYS A 2 9.10 -5.39 0.78
N PRO A 3 8.56 -4.52 -0.09
CA PRO A 3 8.07 -4.92 -1.40
C PRO A 3 9.26 -5.35 -2.27
N TRP A 4 9.17 -6.55 -2.84
CA TRP A 4 10.10 -7.04 -3.85
C TRP A 4 9.30 -7.82 -4.89
N LEU A 5 9.58 -7.56 -6.16
CA LEU A 5 8.98 -8.27 -7.28
C LEU A 5 10.04 -9.10 -7.99
N PRO A 6 9.72 -10.34 -8.39
CA PRO A 6 10.55 -11.08 -9.35
C PRO A 6 10.78 -10.26 -10.62
N GLU A 7 11.92 -10.44 -11.28
CA GLU A 7 12.34 -9.65 -12.44
C GLU A 7 11.33 -9.63 -13.60
N LYS A 8 10.57 -10.72 -13.77
CA LYS A 8 9.57 -10.85 -14.84
C LYS A 8 8.20 -10.28 -14.48
N TRP A 9 8.02 -9.76 -13.26
CA TRP A 9 6.72 -9.32 -12.76
C TRP A 9 6.63 -7.80 -12.79
N GLU A 10 5.84 -7.27 -13.73
CA GLU A 10 5.63 -5.83 -13.84
C GLU A 10 4.82 -5.26 -12.67
N LYS A 11 3.86 -6.04 -12.16
CA LYS A 11 2.92 -5.61 -11.13
C LYS A 11 2.42 -6.78 -10.27
N LEU A 12 2.23 -6.53 -8.98
CA LEU A 12 1.52 -7.40 -8.05
C LEU A 12 0.39 -6.63 -7.37
N GLU A 13 -0.83 -7.16 -7.48
CA GLU A 13 -2.01 -6.59 -6.83
C GLU A 13 -2.64 -7.60 -5.89
N PHE A 14 -2.94 -7.15 -4.67
CA PHE A 14 -3.67 -7.96 -3.71
C PHE A 14 -4.47 -7.08 -2.75
N LYS A 15 -5.44 -7.70 -2.09
CA LYS A 15 -6.25 -7.07 -1.05
C LYS A 15 -5.94 -7.71 0.30
N VAL A 16 -5.79 -6.89 1.32
CA VAL A 16 -5.63 -7.34 2.70
C VAL A 16 -6.82 -6.87 3.50
N LYS A 17 -7.48 -7.80 4.20
CA LYS A 17 -8.44 -7.45 5.24
C LYS A 17 -7.71 -7.28 6.57
N TRP A 18 -7.83 -6.12 7.19
CA TRP A 18 -7.17 -5.80 8.45
C TRP A 18 -8.13 -5.00 9.33
N TRP A 19 -8.49 -5.53 10.50
CA TRP A 19 -9.40 -4.88 11.47
C TRP A 19 -10.74 -4.44 10.86
N GLY A 20 -11.30 -5.27 9.96
CA GLY A 20 -12.58 -5.00 9.29
C GLY A 20 -12.48 -4.11 8.05
N GLU A 21 -11.34 -3.45 7.83
CA GLU A 21 -11.09 -2.64 6.64
C GLU A 21 -10.45 -3.48 5.54
N THR A 22 -10.61 -3.06 4.28
CA THR A 22 -9.91 -3.65 3.14
C THR A 22 -8.87 -2.67 2.61
N LEU A 23 -7.60 -3.07 2.60
CA LEU A 23 -6.51 -2.32 2.00
C LEU A 23 -6.16 -2.94 0.65
N ASN A 24 -6.33 -2.17 -0.41
CA ASN A 24 -5.81 -2.55 -1.73
C ASN A 24 -4.34 -2.16 -1.82
N VAL A 25 -3.53 -3.10 -2.25
CA VAL A 25 -2.09 -2.92 -2.42
C VAL A 25 -1.74 -3.24 -3.86
N ALA A 26 -1.11 -2.29 -4.55
CA ALA A 26 -0.50 -2.52 -5.85
C ALA A 26 0.99 -2.20 -5.75
N ILE A 27 1.84 -3.10 -6.22
CA ILE A 27 3.30 -2.98 -6.16
C ILE A 27 3.82 -3.07 -7.58
N THR A 28 4.68 -2.14 -7.96
CA THR A 28 5.51 -2.17 -9.17
C THR A 28 6.99 -2.16 -8.75
N HIS A 29 7.91 -2.18 -9.71
CA HIS A 29 9.34 -2.00 -9.43
C HIS A 29 9.68 -0.58 -8.92
N GLU A 30 8.79 0.39 -9.15
CA GLU A 30 9.04 1.81 -8.87
C GLU A 30 8.19 2.36 -7.72
N THR A 31 7.00 1.80 -7.53
CA THR A 31 6.00 2.33 -6.60
C THR A 31 5.27 1.24 -5.82
N VAL A 32 4.77 1.63 -4.65
CA VAL A 32 3.71 0.94 -3.93
C VAL A 32 2.53 1.88 -3.80
N GLU A 33 1.37 1.45 -4.27
CA GLU A 33 0.12 2.15 -4.13
C GLU A 33 -0.74 1.45 -3.07
N LEU A 34 -1.24 2.24 -2.13
CA LEU A 34 -2.10 1.80 -1.05
C LEU A 34 -3.41 2.57 -1.11
N LYS A 35 -4.52 1.86 -1.11
CA LYS A 35 -5.86 2.47 -1.05
C LYS A 35 -6.70 1.78 0.01
N LEU A 36 -7.12 2.56 1.01
CA LEU A 36 -8.03 2.08 2.04
C LEU A 36 -9.47 2.12 1.51
N GLU A 37 -10.08 0.96 1.30
CA GLU A 37 -11.50 0.83 1.00
C GLU A 37 -12.31 0.99 2.28
N THR A 38 -12.86 2.19 2.46
CA THR A 38 -13.72 2.53 3.60
C THR A 38 -14.67 3.66 3.20
N THR A 39 -15.85 3.69 3.81
CA THR A 39 -16.83 4.77 3.60
C THR A 39 -16.62 5.94 4.56
N ASP A 40 -15.74 5.79 5.55
CA ASP A 40 -15.39 6.83 6.51
C ASP A 40 -14.08 7.54 6.08
N PRO A 41 -14.14 8.79 5.58
CA PRO A 41 -12.95 9.51 5.10
C PRO A 41 -12.00 9.92 6.25
N THR A 42 -12.45 9.85 7.51
CA THR A 42 -11.61 10.15 8.67
C THR A 42 -10.80 8.95 9.13
N ARG A 43 -11.15 7.75 8.64
CA ARG A 43 -10.46 6.51 8.95
C ARG A 43 -9.04 6.54 8.41
N THR A 44 -8.10 6.08 9.24
CA THR A 44 -6.70 5.98 8.86
C THR A 44 -6.13 4.63 9.25
N VAL A 45 -5.20 4.13 8.45
CA VAL A 45 -4.40 2.94 8.78
C VAL A 45 -2.92 3.26 8.66
N GLU A 46 -2.13 2.72 9.58
CA GLU A 46 -0.68 2.84 9.56
C GLU A 46 -0.07 1.59 8.90
N VAL A 47 0.72 1.81 7.85
CA VAL A 47 1.38 0.75 7.10
C VAL A 47 2.88 0.96 7.14
N ASN A 48 3.61 -0.02 7.68
CA ASN A 48 5.07 0.03 7.68
C ASN A 48 5.61 -0.54 6.37
N ILE A 49 6.32 0.27 5.59
CA ILE A 49 6.98 -0.11 4.33
C ILE A 49 8.44 0.29 4.42
N ALA A 50 9.36 -0.66 4.21
CA ALA A 50 10.80 -0.41 4.24
C ALA A 50 11.26 0.38 5.49
N GLN A 51 10.76 0.00 6.67
CA GLN A 51 11.04 0.65 7.97
C GLN A 51 10.50 2.08 8.12
N ARG A 52 9.70 2.58 7.17
CA ARG A 52 8.97 3.85 7.30
C ARG A 52 7.49 3.58 7.51
N VAL A 53 6.85 4.33 8.41
CA VAL A 53 5.40 4.25 8.66
C VAL A 53 4.69 5.27 7.80
N TRP A 54 3.70 4.80 7.04
CA TRP A 54 2.84 5.61 6.18
C TRP A 54 1.42 5.58 6.71
N ARG A 55 0.78 6.75 6.77
CA ARG A 55 -0.64 6.88 7.13
C ARG A 55 -1.47 6.95 5.87
N VAL A 56 -2.32 5.96 5.66
CA VAL A 56 -3.26 5.90 4.54
C VAL A 56 -4.63 6.32 5.04
N LYS A 57 -5.19 7.38 4.44
CA LYS A 57 -6.53 7.86 4.76
C LYS A 57 -7.58 7.18 3.90
N GLY A 58 -8.78 7.03 4.45
CA GLY A 58 -9.94 6.51 3.74
C GLY A 58 -10.26 7.33 2.49
N GLY A 59 -10.46 6.65 1.37
CA GLY A 59 -10.79 7.29 0.09
C GLY A 59 -9.62 7.92 -0.67
N GLU A 60 -8.43 7.99 -0.08
CA GLU A 60 -7.21 8.47 -0.74
C GLU A 60 -6.35 7.31 -1.25
N THR A 61 -5.63 7.54 -2.35
CA THR A 61 -4.55 6.66 -2.81
C THR A 61 -3.22 7.22 -2.33
N CYS A 62 -2.52 6.47 -1.49
CA CYS A 62 -1.17 6.78 -1.05
C CYS A 62 -0.16 6.09 -1.97
N VAL A 63 0.65 6.87 -2.69
CA VAL A 63 1.68 6.37 -3.60
C VAL A 63 3.06 6.59 -2.99
N ILE A 64 3.84 5.52 -2.91
CA ILE A 64 5.15 5.50 -2.26
C ILE A 64 6.18 5.03 -3.28
N SER A 65 7.18 5.86 -3.58
CA SER A 65 8.30 5.47 -4.44
C SER A 65 9.25 4.51 -3.71
N VAL A 66 9.62 3.41 -4.36
CA VAL A 66 10.53 2.37 -3.84
C VAL A 66 11.92 2.40 -4.46
N CYS A 67 12.23 3.36 -5.37
CA CYS A 67 13.56 3.51 -5.96
C CYS A 67 14.66 3.62 -4.88
N SER A 68 15.42 2.52 -4.77
CA SER A 68 16.71 2.31 -4.09
C SER A 68 16.99 3.22 -2.88
N GLN A 69 16.52 2.79 -1.70
CA GLN A 69 17.34 2.95 -0.49
C GLN A 69 18.44 1.89 -0.49
#